data_AF-A0ABD5ZA19-F1
#
_entry.id   AF-A0ABD5ZA19-F1
#
_cell.length_a   1.000
_cell.length_b   1.000
_cell.length_c   1.000
_cell.angle_alpha   90.00
_cell.angle_beta   90.00
_cell.angle_gamma   90.00
#
_symmetry.space_group_name_H-M   'P 1'
#
loop_
_entity.id
_entity.type
_entity.pdbx_description
1 polymer ?
#
loop_
_entity_poly.entity_id
_entity_poly.type
_entity_poly.pdbx_seq_one_letter_code
_entity_poly.pdbx_strand_id
1 'polypeptide(L)'
;MSDDGRSDGDGRSDGDGRSDGDGRPDGDTQPDPEQDADDVDWEMAPDSDAEFENDEEKRKVLREIADDIYGDSSESRQVSAILYRVSDLYDPDGDTSPEEIYLNVRHIMDIKSKGGLDR
;
A
#
# COMPACT_ATOMS: atom_id res chain seq x y z
N MET A 1 81.79 11.19 -28.92
CA MET A 1 80.72 10.18 -29.02
C MET A 1 79.45 10.96 -28.75
N SER A 2 78.85 11.60 -29.76
CA SER A 2 77.98 11.04 -30.81
C SER A 2 76.59 10.71 -30.27
N ASP A 3 75.58 11.31 -30.90
CA ASP A 3 74.24 10.76 -31.23
C ASP A 3 73.35 10.28 -30.06
N ASP A 4 72.02 10.34 -30.07
CA ASP A 4 70.97 10.88 -30.94
C ASP A 4 69.65 10.64 -30.17
N GLY A 5 68.52 11.10 -30.69
CA GLY A 5 67.24 10.43 -30.38
C GLY A 5 66.16 11.27 -29.69
N ARG A 6 65.24 11.76 -30.53
CA ARG A 6 63.91 12.31 -30.23
C ARG A 6 62.98 11.27 -29.58
N SER A 7 61.98 11.71 -28.82
CA SER A 7 60.59 11.21 -28.94
C SER A 7 59.59 12.08 -28.18
N ASP A 8 58.63 12.60 -28.94
CA ASP A 8 57.36 13.15 -28.47
C ASP A 8 56.52 12.05 -27.80
N GLY A 9 55.72 12.42 -26.79
CA GLY A 9 54.78 11.52 -26.14
C GLY A 9 53.77 12.27 -25.29
N ASP A 10 52.54 12.31 -25.78
CA ASP A 10 51.32 12.81 -25.17
C ASP A 10 51.10 12.37 -23.70
N GLY A 11 50.55 13.29 -22.91
CA GLY A 11 50.05 13.01 -21.56
C GLY A 11 49.02 14.05 -21.14
N ARG A 12 47.83 13.97 -21.74
CA ARG A 12 46.62 14.64 -21.26
C ARG A 12 46.14 13.98 -19.96
N SER A 13 45.24 14.69 -19.27
CA SER A 13 44.34 14.21 -18.21
C SER A 13 44.94 14.28 -16.80
N ASP A 14 44.29 14.82 -15.76
CA ASP A 14 42.86 14.96 -15.50
C ASP A 14 42.56 16.27 -14.76
N GLY A 15 41.73 17.11 -15.37
CA GLY A 15 40.90 18.06 -14.67
C GLY A 15 39.47 17.72 -15.01
N ASP A 16 38.71 17.21 -14.05
CA ASP A 16 37.26 17.25 -13.92
C ASP A 16 36.94 16.57 -12.56
N GLY A 17 36.42 17.23 -11.53
CA GLY A 17 35.51 18.35 -11.57
C GLY A 17 34.07 17.85 -11.66
N ARG A 18 33.58 17.29 -10.54
CA ARG A 18 32.16 17.12 -10.17
C ARG A 18 31.43 15.95 -10.84
N SER A 19 31.02 15.00 -10.00
CA SER A 19 29.76 14.28 -10.14
C SER A 19 29.34 13.88 -8.74
N ASP A 20 28.78 14.85 -8.01
CA ASP A 20 27.84 14.56 -6.93
C ASP A 20 26.63 13.91 -7.61
N GLY A 21 26.67 12.58 -7.70
CA GLY A 21 25.51 11.79 -8.09
C GLY A 21 24.49 11.91 -6.97
N ASP A 22 23.60 12.88 -7.10
CA ASP A 22 22.34 12.95 -6.39
C ASP A 22 21.57 11.66 -6.68
N GLY A 23 21.79 10.65 -5.83
CA GLY A 23 20.94 9.48 -5.72
C GLY A 23 19.60 9.93 -5.14
N ARG A 24 18.76 10.51 -6.00
CA ARG A 24 17.33 10.59 -5.76
C ARG A 24 16.75 9.24 -6.15
N PRO A 25 16.26 8.42 -5.22
CA PRO A 25 15.18 7.53 -5.59
C PRO A 25 13.99 8.45 -5.86
N ASP A 26 13.79 8.82 -7.14
CA ASP A 26 12.50 9.31 -7.62
C ASP A 26 11.54 8.10 -7.57
N GLY A 27 11.15 7.76 -6.35
CA GLY A 27 10.10 6.82 -6.01
C GLY A 27 8.95 7.61 -5.42
N ASP A 28 8.48 8.64 -6.13
CA ASP A 28 7.09 9.07 -6.05
C ASP A 28 6.21 8.00 -6.72
N THR A 29 6.33 6.77 -6.23
CA THR A 29 5.28 5.79 -6.35
C THR A 29 4.16 6.31 -5.47
N GLN A 30 3.30 7.16 -6.03
CA GLN A 30 1.92 7.18 -5.56
C GLN A 30 1.51 5.70 -5.54
N PRO A 31 1.10 5.15 -4.38
CA PRO A 31 0.50 3.83 -4.39
C PRO A 31 -0.71 3.95 -5.29
N ASP A 32 -0.59 3.41 -6.50
CA ASP A 32 -1.74 3.13 -7.32
C ASP A 32 -2.66 2.25 -6.45
N PRO A 33 -3.96 2.53 -6.32
CA PRO A 33 -4.86 1.64 -5.59
C PRO A 33 -4.88 0.23 -6.19
N GLU A 34 -4.34 0.04 -7.40
CA GLU A 34 -4.12 -1.24 -8.08
C GLU A 34 -2.67 -1.75 -7.98
N GLN A 35 -1.73 -1.00 -7.34
CA GLN A 35 -0.39 -1.50 -7.03
C GLN A 35 -0.48 -2.50 -5.88
N ASP A 36 -0.70 -3.72 -6.35
CA ASP A 36 -0.36 -5.00 -5.76
C ASP A 36 -1.21 -5.39 -4.55
N ALA A 37 -2.51 -5.45 -4.82
CA ALA A 37 -3.35 -6.54 -4.30
C ALA A 37 -2.85 -7.94 -4.74
N ASP A 38 -1.63 -8.10 -5.25
CA ASP A 38 -0.94 -9.36 -5.56
C ASP A 38 0.42 -9.50 -4.80
N ASP A 39 1.03 -8.42 -4.29
CA ASP A 39 2.37 -8.45 -3.63
C ASP A 39 2.30 -8.68 -2.11
N VAL A 40 1.12 -8.51 -1.52
CA VAL A 40 0.95 -8.72 -0.10
C VAL A 40 0.42 -10.12 0.13
N ASP A 41 1.13 -10.88 0.93
CA ASP A 41 0.91 -12.31 1.11
C ASP A 41 -0.27 -12.59 2.07
N TRP A 42 -1.50 -12.21 1.69
CA TRP A 42 -2.72 -12.61 2.41
C TRP A 42 -3.10 -14.05 2.11
N GLU A 43 -2.62 -14.69 1.05
CA GLU A 43 -2.74 -16.17 0.90
C GLU A 43 -2.17 -16.91 2.13
N MET A 44 -1.21 -16.33 2.84
CA MET A 44 -0.67 -16.86 4.09
C MET A 44 -1.42 -16.41 5.36
N ALA A 45 -2.37 -15.47 5.26
CA ALA A 45 -3.25 -15.16 6.38
C ALA A 45 -4.22 -16.34 6.58
N PRO A 46 -4.42 -16.79 7.83
CA PRO A 46 -5.42 -17.81 8.09
C PRO A 46 -6.78 -17.28 7.61
N ASP A 47 -7.47 -18.10 6.83
CA ASP A 47 -8.87 -17.90 6.44
C ASP A 47 -9.15 -16.85 5.34
N SER A 48 -8.17 -16.51 4.50
CA SER A 48 -8.38 -15.58 3.36
C SER A 48 -9.38 -16.10 2.31
N ASP A 49 -9.41 -17.41 2.08
CA ASP A 49 -10.40 -18.11 1.24
C ASP A 49 -11.61 -18.62 2.04
N ALA A 50 -11.88 -18.08 3.24
CA ALA A 50 -12.99 -18.57 4.04
C ALA A 50 -14.33 -18.32 3.36
N GLU A 51 -15.10 -19.40 3.21
CA GLU A 51 -16.51 -19.34 2.83
C GLU A 51 -17.37 -19.06 4.07
N PHE A 52 -18.28 -18.10 3.94
CA PHE A 52 -19.21 -17.72 5.00
C PHE A 52 -20.60 -18.24 4.67
N GLU A 53 -21.15 -19.10 5.54
CA GLU A 53 -22.54 -19.53 5.41
C GLU A 53 -23.48 -18.34 5.58
N ASN A 54 -24.59 -18.33 4.82
CA ASN A 54 -25.63 -17.32 5.02
C ASN A 54 -26.13 -17.34 6.46
N ASP A 55 -26.04 -16.20 7.14
CA ASP A 55 -26.43 -16.05 8.53
C ASP A 55 -27.05 -14.67 8.76
N GLU A 56 -28.38 -14.61 8.65
CA GLU A 56 -29.14 -13.37 8.83
C GLU A 56 -29.02 -12.82 10.26
N GLU A 57 -28.89 -13.69 11.28
CA GLU A 57 -28.77 -13.27 12.68
C GLU A 57 -27.43 -12.57 12.90
N LYS A 58 -26.32 -13.17 12.46
CA LYS A 58 -24.99 -12.54 12.52
C LYS A 58 -24.96 -11.23 11.75
N ARG A 59 -25.49 -11.20 10.52
CA ARG A 59 -25.58 -9.98 9.71
C ARG A 59 -26.28 -8.87 10.48
N LYS A 60 -27.44 -9.18 11.07
CA LYS A 60 -28.23 -8.21 11.83
C LYS A 60 -27.49 -7.69 13.06
N VAL A 61 -26.85 -8.58 13.83
CA VAL A 61 -26.07 -8.20 15.02
C VAL A 61 -24.90 -7.28 14.63
N LEU A 62 -24.17 -7.60 13.56
CA LEU A 62 -23.07 -6.76 13.08
C LEU A 62 -23.56 -5.36 12.67
N ARG A 63 -24.72 -5.27 12.02
CA ARG A 63 -25.32 -3.99 11.63
C ARG A 63 -25.81 -3.19 12.83
N GLU A 64 -26.43 -3.83 13.82
CA GLU A 64 -26.83 -3.17 15.08
C GLU A 64 -25.62 -2.58 15.81
N ILE A 65 -24.53 -3.34 15.91
CA ILE A 65 -23.27 -2.84 16.51
C ILE A 65 -22.66 -1.72 15.66
N ALA A 66 -22.72 -1.82 14.33
CA ALA A 66 -22.24 -0.78 13.43
C ALA A 66 -22.99 0.54 13.62
N ASP A 67 -24.31 0.48 13.81
CA ASP A 67 -25.16 1.62 14.11
C ASP A 67 -24.85 2.22 15.49
N ASP A 68 -24.67 1.38 16.51
CA ASP A 68 -24.36 1.81 17.87
C ASP A 68 -22.99 2.51 17.99
N ILE A 69 -22.00 2.05 17.22
CA ILE A 69 -20.66 2.62 17.21
C ILE A 69 -20.62 3.94 16.41
N TYR A 70 -21.58 4.17 15.50
CA TYR A 70 -21.58 5.33 14.63
C TYR A 70 -21.70 6.65 15.42
N GLY A 71 -20.77 7.56 15.15
CA GLY A 71 -20.62 8.81 15.89
C GLY A 71 -19.89 9.88 15.08
N ASP A 72 -19.44 10.93 15.76
CA ASP A 72 -18.93 12.13 15.08
C ASP A 72 -17.47 12.07 14.67
N SER A 73 -16.68 11.14 15.23
CA SER A 73 -15.27 11.00 14.86
C SER A 73 -15.09 10.22 13.55
N SER A 74 -14.01 10.53 12.82
CA SER A 74 -13.67 9.80 11.61
C SER A 74 -13.36 8.33 11.90
N GLU A 75 -12.79 8.02 13.06
CA GLU A 75 -12.52 6.66 13.52
C GLU A 75 -13.80 5.87 13.77
N SER A 76 -14.78 6.47 14.45
CA SER A 76 -16.06 5.82 14.74
C SER A 76 -16.81 5.48 13.44
N ARG A 77 -16.85 6.42 12.48
CA ARG A 77 -17.43 6.19 11.15
C ARG A 77 -16.68 5.12 10.38
N GLN A 78 -15.36 5.08 10.47
CA GLN A 78 -14.54 4.05 9.84
C GLN A 78 -14.83 2.67 10.41
N VAL A 79 -14.90 2.51 11.73
CA VAL A 79 -15.22 1.23 12.38
C VAL A 79 -16.63 0.76 12.00
N SER A 80 -17.61 1.67 12.02
CA SER A 80 -18.97 1.37 11.57
C SER A 80 -18.99 0.87 10.12
N ALA A 81 -18.28 1.56 9.20
CA ALA A 81 -18.20 1.16 7.80
C ALA A 81 -17.55 -0.23 7.61
N ILE A 82 -16.51 -0.56 8.38
CA ILE A 82 -15.89 -1.88 8.36
C ILE A 82 -16.89 -2.95 8.81
N LEU A 83 -17.63 -2.72 9.89
CA LEU A 83 -18.62 -3.67 10.39
C LEU A 83 -19.75 -3.91 9.41
N TYR A 84 -20.20 -2.86 8.71
CA TYR A 84 -21.14 -3.00 7.61
C TYR A 84 -20.60 -3.92 6.52
N ARG A 85 -19.36 -3.73 6.10
CA ARG A 85 -18.74 -4.56 5.06
C ARG A 85 -18.51 -6.01 5.51
N VAL A 86 -18.12 -6.22 6.76
CA VAL A 86 -18.04 -7.57 7.35
C VAL A 86 -19.42 -8.23 7.44
N SER A 87 -20.49 -7.45 7.67
CA SER A 87 -21.85 -8.00 7.67
C SER A 87 -22.27 -8.55 6.32
N ASP A 88 -21.76 -7.98 5.23
CA ASP A 88 -22.08 -8.38 3.86
C ASP A 88 -21.45 -9.74 3.49
N LEU A 89 -20.44 -10.22 4.25
CA LEU A 89 -19.92 -11.60 4.11
C LEU A 89 -20.99 -12.67 4.39
N TYR A 90 -22.03 -12.35 5.17
CA TYR A 90 -23.11 -13.28 5.52
C TYR A 90 -24.35 -13.11 4.62
N ASP A 91 -24.30 -12.20 3.64
CA ASP A 91 -25.37 -11.93 2.69
C ASP A 91 -25.20 -12.82 1.43
N PRO A 92 -26.20 -13.65 1.06
CA PRO A 92 -26.05 -14.59 -0.05
C PRO A 92 -26.04 -13.88 -1.41
N ASP A 93 -26.51 -12.63 -1.46
CA ASP A 93 -26.48 -11.78 -2.65
C ASP A 93 -25.29 -10.78 -2.59
N GLY A 94 -24.46 -10.86 -1.55
CA GLY A 94 -23.30 -10.00 -1.34
C GLY A 94 -22.11 -10.38 -2.23
N ASP A 95 -21.44 -9.37 -2.77
CA ASP A 95 -20.19 -9.51 -3.53
C ASP A 95 -19.07 -8.86 -2.72
N THR A 96 -18.67 -9.50 -1.63
CA THR A 96 -17.64 -9.00 -0.71
C THR A 96 -16.80 -10.16 -0.24
N SER A 97 -15.48 -9.98 -0.29
CA SER A 97 -14.51 -10.96 0.22
C SER A 97 -13.77 -10.44 1.46
N PRO A 98 -13.26 -11.34 2.33
CA PRO A 98 -12.37 -10.95 3.43
C PRO A 98 -11.13 -10.18 2.97
N GLU A 99 -10.55 -10.60 1.84
CA GLU A 99 -9.40 -9.95 1.20
C GLU A 99 -9.69 -8.48 0.85
N GLU A 100 -10.83 -8.21 0.21
CA GLU A 100 -11.21 -6.85 -0.19
C GLU A 100 -11.40 -5.94 1.04
N ILE A 101 -12.00 -6.47 2.11
CA ILE A 101 -12.15 -5.76 3.38
C ILE A 101 -10.76 -5.40 3.95
N TYR A 102 -9.84 -6.36 3.97
CA TYR A 102 -8.49 -6.15 4.50
C TYR A 102 -7.71 -5.10 3.71
N LEU A 103 -7.72 -5.19 2.37
CA LEU A 103 -7.08 -4.24 1.47
C LEU A 103 -7.58 -2.81 1.70
N ASN A 104 -8.90 -2.65 1.83
CA ASN A 104 -9.50 -1.35 2.10
C ASN A 104 -9.02 -0.76 3.43
N VAL A 105 -9.04 -1.55 4.52
CA VAL A 105 -8.61 -1.10 5.85
C VAL A 105 -7.13 -0.74 5.86
N ARG A 106 -6.28 -1.61 5.29
CA ARG A 106 -4.84 -1.39 5.22
C ARG A 106 -4.53 -0.12 4.45
N HIS A 107 -5.14 0.07 3.29
CA HIS A 107 -4.95 1.27 2.47
C HIS A 107 -5.26 2.55 3.26
N ILE A 108 -6.36 2.55 4.02
CA ILE A 108 -6.71 3.71 4.87
C ILE A 108 -5.66 3.93 5.97
N MET A 109 -5.17 2.87 6.62
CA MET A 109 -4.12 2.99 7.64
C MET A 109 -2.80 3.51 7.05
N ASP A 110 -2.43 3.05 5.86
CA ASP A 110 -1.23 3.50 5.15
C ASP A 110 -1.33 4.99 4.80
N ILE A 111 -2.48 5.45 4.29
CA ILE A 111 -2.74 6.88 4.04
C ILE A 111 -2.66 7.70 5.34
N LYS A 112 -3.30 7.22 6.41
CA LYS A 112 -3.28 7.92 7.72
C LYS A 112 -1.86 8.01 8.27
N SER A 113 -1.05 6.96 8.14
CA SER A 113 0.35 6.93 8.56
C SER A 113 1.22 7.93 7.78
N LYS A 114 0.88 8.20 6.52
CA LYS A 114 1.57 9.14 5.62
C LYS A 114 1.09 10.59 5.79
N GLY A 115 0.14 10.88 6.67
CA GLY A 115 -0.33 12.25 6.95
C GLY A 115 -1.60 12.68 6.22
N GLY A 116 -2.35 11.75 5.60
CA GLY A 116 -3.63 12.05 4.92
C GLY A 116 -3.51 12.27 3.41
N LEU A 117 -4.67 12.41 2.74
CA LEU A 117 -4.78 12.64 1.28
C LEU A 117 -4.45 14.08 0.86
N ASP A 118 -4.41 15.02 1.80
CA ASP A 118 -4.10 16.42 1.55
C ASP A 118 -2.60 16.67 1.71
N ARG A 119 -1.87 16.57 0.60
CA ARG A 119 -0.59 17.26 0.41
C ARG A 119 -0.70 18.19 -0.79
#